data_AF-A0A7R9IDM5-F1
#
_entry.id   AF-A0A7R9IDM5-F1
#
_cell.length_a   1.000
_cell.length_b   1.000
_cell.length_c   1.000
_cell.angle_alpha   90.00
_cell.angle_beta   90.00
_cell.angle_gamma   90.00
#
_symmetry.space_group_name_H-M   'P 1'
#
loop_
_entity.id
_entity.type
_entity.pdbx_description
1 polymer ?
#
loop_
_entity_poly.entity_id
_entity_poly.type
_entity_poly.pdbx_seq_one_letter_code
_entity_poly.pdbx_strand_id
1 'polypeptide(L)'
;MYPHMCGVRVENRFKKKGFGGGRSTPDRDLNLDLPVIGSLVYCEGSALDDAATEAGIFAYLNYLTPKSRREILELLVNGLKRLEYRGYDSAGVALDTPDGKGIAIVRKSGKVKALEDEILSKEEDLQFDQSTDCHVGIAHTRWATHGVPSEINSHPQRSDVDHSFVVVHNGIVTNYKDVKVFLQKKGYSFESDTDTEIIAKLIHHLYNKHPTYSFRELVEQVIQQLEGAFALAFKSKHFPGECVTTRRGSPLLVGIKAKTRLATDHVPILYSKDHRPHGRGEIPILARSDSTAEFQPLENAEVEYFFASDASAVIEHTNRVIFLEDDDVAAVKDGMLSIHRLRRSLDDSHSREIITLKMEIQQIMKGETADTLMALRYCKNRGALIVGITNTVGSSICRESHCGVHINAGPEIGVASTKAYTSQFISMVMFALVMSEDRISLQTRRNEILDGLHHLDEQIREVLKLDDEVSKLAKDLYQHKSLLIMGRGYNFATCMEGALKVKELTYMHSEGLMSGELKHGPLALVDKAMPVIMIVTRDPVYVKCMNALQQVTAREGRPIVICEKGDTETQSFASKTLEVPHTVDCLQGILTVIPMQLLSYHIAVLKGCNVDCPRNLAKSVTVE
;
A
#
# COMPACT_ATOMS: atom_id res chain seq x y z
N MET A 1 -4.99 -22.32 -29.70
CA MET A 1 -4.21 -22.06 -28.47
C MET A 1 -3.79 -20.60 -28.55
N TYR A 2 -4.65 -19.69 -28.10
CA TYR A 2 -4.51 -18.23 -28.21
C TYR A 2 -4.50 -17.65 -26.79
N PRO A 3 -3.59 -16.71 -26.48
CA PRO A 3 -3.57 -16.03 -25.19
C PRO A 3 -4.70 -15.00 -25.14
N HIS A 4 -5.50 -15.02 -24.08
CA HIS A 4 -6.52 -14.01 -23.80
C HIS A 4 -5.84 -12.71 -23.35
N MET A 5 -5.74 -11.74 -24.27
CA MET A 5 -5.55 -10.32 -23.91
C MET A 5 -6.83 -9.82 -23.23
N CYS A 6 -6.72 -9.36 -21.99
CA CYS A 6 -7.75 -8.55 -21.34
C CYS A 6 -7.75 -7.16 -22.00
N GLY A 7 -8.63 -6.95 -22.98
CA GLY A 7 -8.73 -5.70 -23.72
C GLY A 7 -9.52 -4.65 -22.95
N VAL A 8 -8.90 -3.49 -22.72
CA VAL A 8 -9.59 -2.24 -22.34
C VAL A 8 -10.61 -1.92 -23.42
N ARG A 9 -11.91 -2.03 -23.12
CA ARG A 9 -12.99 -1.75 -24.07
C ARG A 9 -13.38 -0.28 -23.97
N VAL A 10 -12.78 0.56 -24.82
CA VAL A 10 -13.26 1.93 -25.06
C VAL A 10 -14.51 1.83 -25.96
N GLU A 11 -15.71 1.95 -25.39
CA GLU A 11 -16.94 2.02 -26.20
C GLU A 11 -17.08 3.40 -26.86
N ASN A 12 -16.69 3.48 -28.14
CA ASN A 12 -17.10 4.59 -29.01
C ASN A 12 -18.46 4.26 -29.66
N ARG A 13 -19.53 4.97 -29.26
CA ARG A 13 -20.80 4.96 -30.01
C ARG A 13 -21.25 6.39 -30.33
N PHE A 14 -21.06 6.81 -31.58
CA PHE A 14 -21.96 7.77 -32.24
C PHE A 14 -22.25 7.34 -33.68
N LYS A 15 -23.53 7.05 -33.97
CA LYS A 15 -24.05 6.83 -35.32
C LYS A 15 -24.17 8.19 -36.05
N LYS A 16 -23.46 8.37 -37.17
CA LYS A 16 -23.73 9.46 -38.12
C LYS A 16 -24.99 9.13 -38.92
N LYS A 17 -26.04 9.96 -38.80
CA LYS A 17 -27.04 10.12 -39.88
C LYS A 17 -26.50 11.19 -40.82
N GLY A 18 -26.31 10.85 -42.09
CA GLY A 18 -25.95 11.81 -43.14
C GLY A 18 -27.17 12.52 -43.69
N PHE A 19 -26.98 13.77 -44.13
CA PHE A 19 -27.60 14.40 -45.30
C PHE A 19 -26.73 15.61 -45.67
N GLY A 20 -26.48 15.81 -46.96
CA GLY A 20 -25.44 16.72 -47.47
C GLY A 20 -25.94 18.03 -48.09
N GLY A 21 -24.98 18.73 -48.72
CA GLY A 21 -25.21 19.75 -49.75
C GLY A 21 -24.76 21.19 -49.39
N GLY A 22 -23.91 21.78 -50.25
CA GLY A 22 -23.89 23.24 -50.49
C GLY A 22 -22.62 24.02 -50.12
N ARG A 23 -22.06 24.76 -51.08
CA ARG A 23 -20.81 25.57 -51.04
C ARG A 23 -21.02 26.97 -50.42
N SER A 24 -19.94 27.56 -49.87
CA SER A 24 -19.27 28.82 -50.28
C SER A 24 -18.89 29.84 -49.17
N THR A 25 -17.57 30.09 -49.04
CA THR A 25 -16.83 31.34 -48.67
C THR A 25 -16.82 31.88 -47.22
N PRO A 26 -15.76 32.64 -46.84
CA PRO A 26 -15.09 32.55 -45.53
C PRO A 26 -15.30 33.77 -44.62
N ASP A 27 -15.17 33.60 -43.30
CA ASP A 27 -14.32 34.41 -42.42
C ASP A 27 -14.48 34.02 -40.94
N ARG A 28 -13.35 34.12 -40.22
CA ARG A 28 -13.18 34.34 -38.77
C ARG A 28 -13.44 33.21 -37.76
N ASP A 29 -12.56 33.28 -36.76
CA ASP A 29 -12.51 32.62 -35.45
C ASP A 29 -11.93 31.20 -35.39
N LEU A 30 -10.61 31.17 -35.19
CA LEU A 30 -9.90 30.08 -34.51
C LEU A 30 -10.38 29.97 -33.06
N ASN A 31 -11.53 29.33 -32.86
CA ASN A 31 -11.82 28.62 -31.61
C ASN A 31 -11.53 27.14 -31.87
N LEU A 32 -10.32 26.71 -31.49
CA LEU A 32 -10.01 25.31 -31.29
C LEU A 32 -10.71 24.86 -30.00
N ASP A 33 -12.02 24.60 -30.09
CA ASP A 33 -12.74 23.78 -29.13
C ASP A 33 -12.23 22.35 -29.27
N LEU A 34 -11.11 22.06 -28.61
CA LEU A 34 -10.68 20.70 -28.36
C LEU A 34 -11.71 20.05 -27.42
N PRO A 35 -12.38 18.96 -27.82
CA PRO A 35 -13.33 18.29 -26.95
C PRO A 35 -12.58 17.77 -25.72
N VAL A 36 -13.00 18.23 -24.53
CA VAL A 36 -12.58 17.67 -23.25
C VAL A 36 -13.06 16.22 -23.21
N ILE A 37 -12.19 15.30 -23.60
CA ILE A 37 -12.37 13.87 -23.36
C ILE A 37 -12.11 13.66 -21.88
N GLY A 38 -13.13 13.89 -21.06
CA GLY A 38 -13.15 13.51 -19.66
C GLY A 38 -13.11 11.99 -19.57
N SER A 39 -11.91 11.43 -19.47
CA SER A 39 -11.71 10.02 -19.18
C SER A 39 -11.79 9.85 -17.67
N LEU A 40 -12.94 9.43 -17.15
CA LEU A 40 -13.03 9.04 -15.74
C LEU A 40 -12.36 7.67 -15.60
N VAL A 41 -11.11 7.66 -15.15
CA VAL A 41 -10.38 6.41 -14.91
C VAL A 41 -10.74 5.91 -13.52
N TYR A 42 -11.51 4.84 -13.49
CA TYR A 42 -11.88 4.10 -12.29
C TYR A 42 -10.99 2.87 -12.21
N CYS A 43 -10.23 2.73 -11.12
CA CYS A 43 -9.46 1.52 -10.82
C CYS A 43 -9.97 0.96 -9.49
N GLU A 44 -10.80 -0.09 -9.58
CA GLU A 44 -10.98 -1.04 -8.48
C GLU A 44 -9.76 -1.97 -8.51
N GLY A 45 -8.91 -1.90 -7.48
CA GLY A 45 -7.80 -2.84 -7.33
C GLY A 45 -8.34 -4.22 -7.00
N SER A 46 -8.37 -5.12 -7.98
CA SER A 46 -8.50 -6.55 -7.73
C SER A 46 -7.13 -7.06 -7.28
N ALA A 47 -7.00 -7.44 -6.02
CA ALA A 47 -5.82 -8.06 -5.44
C ALA A 47 -5.56 -9.45 -6.06
N LEU A 48 -4.86 -9.49 -7.20
CA LEU A 48 -4.30 -10.72 -7.75
C LEU A 48 -2.98 -10.35 -8.43
N ASP A 49 -1.91 -10.92 -7.88
CA ASP A 49 -0.48 -10.62 -8.03
C ASP A 49 0.00 -9.46 -7.14
N ASP A 50 1.30 -9.40 -6.83
CA ASP A 50 2.01 -8.31 -6.13
C ASP A 50 2.53 -8.59 -4.70
N ALA A 51 3.68 -9.27 -4.61
CA ALA A 51 4.31 -9.69 -3.34
C ALA A 51 5.50 -8.81 -2.88
N ALA A 52 5.82 -7.69 -3.52
CA ALA A 52 7.18 -7.13 -3.44
C ALA A 52 7.48 -6.00 -2.42
N THR A 53 6.47 -5.37 -1.79
CA THR A 53 6.67 -4.23 -0.85
C THR A 53 5.91 -4.37 0.45
N GLU A 54 5.54 -5.61 0.73
CA GLU A 54 4.97 -6.09 1.98
C GLU A 54 6.10 -6.25 3.04
N ALA A 55 7.14 -5.45 3.02
CA ALA A 55 8.27 -5.54 3.95
C ALA A 55 8.51 -4.20 4.66
N GLY A 56 9.05 -4.23 5.87
CA GLY A 56 9.29 -3.05 6.69
C GLY A 56 10.78 -2.80 6.92
N ILE A 57 11.28 -1.61 6.57
CA ILE A 57 12.60 -1.14 6.98
C ILE A 57 12.43 -0.21 8.18
N PHE A 58 13.22 -0.44 9.23
CA PHE A 58 13.39 0.50 10.33
C PHE A 58 14.86 0.59 10.72
N ALA A 59 15.41 1.78 10.86
CA ALA A 59 16.74 1.99 11.42
C ALA A 59 16.74 3.14 12.41
N TYR A 60 17.50 2.97 13.49
CA TYR A 60 17.66 3.94 14.55
C TYR A 60 19.12 4.35 14.67
N LEU A 61 19.37 5.65 14.74
CA LEU A 61 20.68 6.21 15.00
C LEU A 61 20.58 7.23 16.13
N ASN A 62 21.29 6.99 17.22
CA ASN A 62 21.49 7.94 18.30
C ASN A 62 22.90 8.52 18.18
N TYR A 63 23.03 9.85 18.21
CA TYR A 63 24.31 10.54 18.19
C TYR A 63 24.40 11.50 19.38
N LEU A 64 25.43 11.31 20.21
CA LEU A 64 25.64 12.01 21.49
C LEU A 64 24.39 11.95 22.40
N THR A 65 23.59 10.89 22.24
CA THR A 65 22.38 10.65 23.01
C THR A 65 22.54 9.27 23.64
N PRO A 66 23.10 9.19 24.87
CA PRO A 66 23.44 7.92 25.50
C PRO A 66 22.22 7.01 25.61
N LYS A 67 22.35 5.79 25.10
CA LYS A 67 21.32 4.76 25.13
C LYS A 67 21.90 3.43 25.51
N SER A 68 21.21 2.72 26.40
CA SER A 68 21.50 1.31 26.66
C SER A 68 21.16 0.47 25.42
N ARG A 69 21.87 -0.65 25.25
CA ARG A 69 21.56 -1.59 24.17
C ARG A 69 20.16 -2.18 24.30
N ARG A 70 19.65 -2.35 25.53
CA ARG A 70 18.23 -2.71 25.77
C ARG A 70 17.29 -1.70 25.12
N GLU A 71 17.46 -0.41 25.39
CA GLU A 71 16.63 0.64 24.79
C GLU A 71 16.74 0.67 23.26
N ILE A 72 17.93 0.47 22.70
CA ILE A 72 18.14 0.42 21.24
C ILE A 72 17.36 -0.76 20.64
N LEU A 73 17.48 -1.95 21.23
CA LEU A 73 16.77 -3.15 20.77
C LEU A 73 15.25 -2.98 20.89
N GLU A 74 14.77 -2.41 21.98
CA GLU A 74 13.34 -2.09 22.17
C GLU A 74 12.83 -1.13 21.10
N LEU A 75 13.58 -0.08 20.77
CA LEU A 75 13.23 0.85 19.68
C LEU A 75 13.16 0.14 18.33
N LEU A 76 14.14 -0.69 18.01
CA LEU A 76 14.14 -1.46 16.76
C LEU A 76 12.95 -2.42 16.69
N VAL A 77 12.71 -3.19 17.75
CA VAL A 77 11.61 -4.17 17.82
C VAL A 77 10.25 -3.47 17.79
N ASN A 78 10.07 -2.36 18.49
CA ASN A 78 8.83 -1.58 18.45
C ASN A 78 8.59 -0.96 17.07
N GLY A 79 9.65 -0.43 16.42
CA GLY A 79 9.59 -0.01 15.03
C GLY A 79 9.14 -1.14 14.09
N LEU A 80 9.66 -2.35 14.26
CA LEU A 80 9.21 -3.52 13.49
C LEU A 80 7.76 -3.92 13.80
N LYS A 81 7.32 -3.89 15.06
CA LYS A 81 5.92 -4.16 15.44
C LYS A 81 4.97 -3.19 14.73
N ARG A 82 5.38 -1.93 14.55
CA ARG A 82 4.61 -0.94 13.78
C ARG A 82 4.54 -1.28 12.30
N LEU A 83 5.53 -1.99 11.75
CA LEU A 83 5.60 -2.39 10.34
C LEU A 83 5.15 -3.84 10.08
N GLU A 84 4.76 -4.59 11.11
CA GLU A 84 4.39 -6.01 11.00
C GLU A 84 3.15 -6.22 10.11
N TYR A 85 2.28 -5.22 10.00
CA TYR A 85 1.14 -5.24 9.07
C TYR A 85 1.56 -5.22 7.59
N ARG A 86 2.79 -4.77 7.29
CA ARG A 86 3.35 -4.84 5.95
C ARG A 86 3.87 -6.25 5.68
N GLY A 87 4.62 -6.86 6.61
CA GLY A 87 5.18 -8.21 6.45
C GLY A 87 5.50 -8.93 7.74
N TYR A 88 5.34 -10.26 7.75
CA TYR A 88 5.42 -11.09 8.95
C TYR A 88 5.99 -12.51 8.75
N ASP A 89 6.58 -12.82 7.59
CA ASP A 89 7.16 -14.16 7.34
C ASP A 89 8.45 -14.39 8.13
N SER A 90 9.22 -13.32 8.33
CA SER A 90 10.48 -13.33 9.08
C SER A 90 10.90 -11.91 9.45
N ALA A 91 11.77 -11.77 10.44
CA ALA A 91 12.30 -10.49 10.86
C ALA A 91 13.76 -10.61 11.33
N GLY A 92 14.48 -9.49 11.36
CA GLY A 92 15.82 -9.45 11.91
C GLY A 92 16.32 -8.05 12.25
N VAL A 93 17.39 -8.01 13.03
CA VAL A 93 18.11 -6.80 13.46
C VAL A 93 19.62 -6.97 13.29
N ALA A 94 20.31 -5.86 13.06
CA ALA A 94 21.77 -5.76 13.17
C ALA A 94 22.18 -4.54 13.99
N LEU A 95 23.11 -4.76 14.92
CA LEU A 95 23.62 -3.80 15.89
C LEU A 95 25.13 -4.00 16.10
N ASP A 96 25.80 -3.04 16.71
CA ASP A 96 27.22 -3.18 17.07
C ASP A 96 27.40 -4.22 18.18
N THR A 97 28.48 -5.00 18.09
CA THR A 97 28.91 -5.90 19.16
C THR A 97 29.27 -5.12 20.43
N PRO A 98 29.30 -5.77 21.62
CA PRO A 98 29.64 -5.10 22.88
C PRO A 98 30.98 -4.36 22.88
N ASP A 99 31.97 -4.86 22.15
CA ASP A 99 33.27 -4.22 22.01
C ASP A 99 33.31 -3.07 21.00
N GLY A 100 32.20 -2.83 20.27
CA GLY A 100 32.06 -1.79 19.24
C GLY A 100 32.88 -2.04 17.98
N LYS A 101 33.48 -3.23 17.80
CA LYS A 101 34.40 -3.52 16.68
C LYS A 101 33.76 -4.31 15.55
N GLY A 102 32.59 -4.91 15.79
CA GLY A 102 31.90 -5.78 14.85
C GLY A 102 30.40 -5.52 14.84
N ILE A 103 29.70 -6.33 14.05
CA ILE A 103 28.24 -6.27 13.89
C ILE A 103 27.64 -7.61 14.33
N ALA A 104 26.71 -7.56 15.28
CA ALA A 104 25.88 -8.68 15.66
C ALA A 104 24.59 -8.68 14.82
N ILE A 105 24.19 -9.86 14.32
CA ILE A 105 22.96 -10.05 13.55
C ILE A 105 22.08 -11.07 14.27
N VAL A 106 20.81 -10.74 14.49
CA VAL A 106 19.79 -11.67 15.01
C VAL A 106 18.65 -11.72 14.01
N ARG A 107 18.29 -12.92 13.55
CA ARG A 107 17.25 -13.16 12.55
C ARG A 107 16.35 -14.30 13.03
N LYS A 108 15.06 -14.21 12.77
CA LYS A 108 14.10 -15.27 13.10
C LYS A 108 13.01 -15.38 12.05
N SER A 109 12.64 -16.60 11.71
CA SER A 109 11.44 -16.87 10.92
C SER A 109 10.18 -16.76 11.79
N GLY A 110 9.12 -16.22 11.21
CA GLY A 110 7.86 -15.91 11.89
C GLY A 110 7.70 -14.42 12.22
N LYS A 111 6.71 -14.14 13.05
CA LYS A 111 6.30 -12.79 13.48
C LYS A 111 7.40 -12.08 14.28
N VAL A 112 7.29 -10.77 14.42
CA VAL A 112 8.24 -9.92 15.17
C VAL A 112 8.39 -10.40 16.62
N LYS A 113 7.33 -10.95 17.22
CA LYS A 113 7.39 -11.56 18.56
C LYS A 113 8.41 -12.70 18.65
N ALA A 114 8.55 -13.53 17.61
CA ALA A 114 9.54 -14.62 17.62
C ALA A 114 10.97 -14.07 17.59
N LEU A 115 11.20 -12.96 16.89
CA LEU A 115 12.47 -12.25 16.91
C LEU A 115 12.74 -11.62 18.28
N GLU A 116 11.73 -11.02 18.91
CA GLU A 116 11.83 -10.46 20.27
C GLU A 116 12.24 -11.53 21.29
N ASP A 117 11.59 -12.69 21.26
CA ASP A 117 11.93 -13.83 22.14
C ASP A 117 13.38 -14.32 21.89
N GLU A 118 13.83 -14.37 20.63
CA GLU A 118 15.21 -14.74 20.27
C GLU A 118 16.23 -13.71 20.76
N ILE A 119 15.93 -12.40 20.66
CA ILE A 119 16.79 -11.33 21.18
C ILE A 119 16.94 -11.46 22.70
N LEU A 120 15.83 -11.67 23.42
CA LEU A 120 15.84 -11.84 24.87
C LEU A 120 16.66 -13.07 25.30
N SER A 121 16.67 -14.14 24.51
CA SER A 121 17.49 -15.32 24.79
C SER A 121 19.01 -15.07 24.69
N LYS A 122 19.43 -13.95 24.09
CA LYS A 122 20.84 -13.56 23.86
C LYS A 122 21.28 -12.39 24.74
N GLU A 123 20.60 -12.15 25.86
CA GLU A 123 20.88 -11.04 26.77
C GLU A 123 22.34 -11.00 27.26
N GLU A 124 22.92 -12.16 27.61
CA GLU A 124 24.30 -12.25 28.06
C GLU A 124 25.31 -11.94 26.94
N ASP A 125 25.10 -12.51 25.74
CA ASP A 125 25.97 -12.31 24.57
C ASP A 125 25.94 -10.85 24.08
N LEU A 126 24.76 -10.24 24.13
CA LEU A 126 24.55 -8.88 23.65
C LEU A 126 24.83 -7.83 24.72
N GLN A 127 24.97 -8.16 26.01
CA GLN A 127 25.26 -7.20 27.10
C GLN A 127 24.30 -5.99 27.11
N PHE A 128 23.04 -6.23 27.47
CA PHE A 128 21.95 -5.25 27.37
C PHE A 128 22.15 -3.96 28.17
N ASP A 129 22.84 -4.03 29.31
CA ASP A 129 23.02 -2.89 30.21
C ASP A 129 24.14 -1.94 29.76
N GLN A 130 24.90 -2.29 28.71
CA GLN A 130 25.94 -1.42 28.17
C GLN A 130 25.31 -0.21 27.47
N SER A 131 25.78 1.00 27.83
CA SER A 131 25.36 2.25 27.20
C SER A 131 26.36 2.70 26.14
N THR A 132 25.84 3.30 25.07
CA THR A 132 26.62 3.87 23.97
C THR A 132 26.10 5.25 23.60
N ASP A 133 27.01 6.22 23.42
CA ASP A 133 26.68 7.60 23.04
C ASP A 133 26.31 7.72 21.56
N CYS A 134 26.92 6.89 20.73
CA CYS A 134 26.69 6.82 19.30
C CYS A 134 26.47 5.37 18.87
N HIS A 135 25.36 5.07 18.21
CA HIS A 135 25.07 3.74 17.70
C HIS A 135 24.14 3.79 16.47
N VAL A 136 24.26 2.78 15.60
CA VAL A 136 23.37 2.57 14.46
C VAL A 136 22.78 1.17 14.56
N GLY A 137 21.47 1.07 14.67
CA GLY A 137 20.73 -0.18 14.55
C GLY A 137 19.92 -0.22 13.27
N ILE A 138 19.95 -1.33 12.54
CA ILE A 138 19.05 -1.55 11.40
C ILE A 138 18.18 -2.80 11.65
N ALA A 139 16.94 -2.75 11.20
CA ALA A 139 15.93 -3.76 11.43
C ALA A 139 15.06 -3.96 10.19
N HIS A 140 14.55 -5.18 10.01
CA HIS A 140 13.69 -5.50 8.88
C HIS A 140 12.60 -6.51 9.23
N THR A 141 11.39 -6.29 8.73
CA THR A 141 10.37 -7.34 8.55
C THR A 141 10.29 -7.70 7.08
N ARG A 142 10.30 -9.00 6.79
CA ARG A 142 10.35 -9.51 5.43
C ARG A 142 9.06 -10.23 5.06
N TRP A 143 8.62 -9.96 3.84
CA TRP A 143 7.70 -10.80 3.07
C TRP A 143 8.47 -11.45 1.93
N ALA A 144 8.40 -12.77 1.81
CA ALA A 144 9.31 -13.49 0.93
C ALA A 144 8.89 -13.43 -0.55
N THR A 145 9.62 -12.66 -1.37
CA THR A 145 9.50 -12.70 -2.84
C THR A 145 10.41 -13.74 -3.49
N HIS A 146 11.68 -13.77 -3.07
CA HIS A 146 12.71 -14.68 -3.56
C HIS A 146 13.26 -15.55 -2.42
N GLY A 147 13.24 -16.87 -2.58
CA GLY A 147 13.71 -17.79 -1.54
C GLY A 147 12.70 -17.98 -0.41
N VAL A 148 12.62 -19.20 0.12
CA VAL A 148 11.66 -19.57 1.16
C VAL A 148 11.90 -18.78 2.46
N PRO A 149 10.85 -18.47 3.24
CA PRO A 149 11.01 -17.92 4.59
C PRO A 149 11.94 -18.80 5.42
N SER A 150 13.11 -18.25 5.78
CA SER A 150 14.13 -18.91 6.58
C SER A 150 15.03 -17.86 7.23
N GLU A 151 15.75 -18.22 8.29
CA GLU A 151 16.70 -17.33 8.96
C GLU A 151 17.80 -16.83 8.01
N ILE A 152 18.26 -17.66 7.07
CA ILE A 152 19.28 -17.32 6.07
C ILE A 152 18.76 -16.27 5.07
N ASN A 153 17.51 -16.43 4.61
CA ASN A 153 16.89 -15.50 3.67
C ASN A 153 16.34 -14.24 4.36
N SER A 154 16.27 -14.21 5.70
CA SER A 154 15.86 -13.03 6.45
C SER A 154 16.91 -11.93 6.35
N HIS A 155 16.45 -10.67 6.37
CA HIS A 155 17.34 -9.51 6.42
C HIS A 155 17.64 -9.17 7.89
N PRO A 156 18.75 -8.47 8.20
CA PRO A 156 19.77 -7.94 7.27
C PRO A 156 20.61 -9.00 6.54
N GLN A 157 20.95 -8.75 5.28
CA GLN A 157 21.90 -9.57 4.51
C GLN A 157 23.33 -9.06 4.70
N ARG A 158 24.31 -9.96 4.71
CA ARG A 158 25.72 -9.68 5.02
C ARG A 158 26.66 -9.89 3.85
N SER A 159 27.74 -9.08 3.78
CA SER A 159 28.76 -9.18 2.73
C SER A 159 29.66 -10.41 2.84
N ASP A 160 29.94 -10.86 4.04
CA ASP A 160 30.97 -11.84 4.37
C ASP A 160 30.75 -12.38 5.79
N VAL A 161 31.56 -13.37 6.19
CA VAL A 161 31.47 -14.01 7.51
C VAL A 161 31.77 -13.03 8.66
N ASP A 162 32.55 -11.99 8.40
CA ASP A 162 32.92 -10.96 9.38
C ASP A 162 31.98 -9.75 9.39
N HIS A 163 30.84 -9.85 8.71
CA HIS A 163 29.78 -8.83 8.68
C HIS A 163 30.29 -7.43 8.32
N SER A 164 31.21 -7.33 7.36
CA SER A 164 31.87 -6.07 6.97
C SER A 164 30.88 -5.01 6.51
N PHE A 165 29.87 -5.42 5.76
CA PHE A 165 28.71 -4.62 5.35
C PHE A 165 27.43 -5.43 5.56
N VAL A 166 26.39 -4.77 6.06
CA VAL A 166 25.05 -5.31 6.20
C VAL A 166 24.02 -4.38 5.58
N VAL A 167 22.98 -4.94 4.97
CA VAL A 167 21.94 -4.19 4.28
C VAL A 167 20.56 -4.77 4.56
N VAL A 168 19.58 -3.89 4.70
CA VAL A 168 18.16 -4.23 4.64
C VAL A 168 17.55 -3.63 3.38
N HIS A 169 16.60 -4.36 2.78
CA HIS A 169 16.07 -4.06 1.46
C HIS A 169 14.57 -4.34 1.38
N ASN A 170 13.83 -3.38 0.81
CA ASN A 170 12.45 -3.53 0.36
C ASN A 170 12.40 -3.35 -1.15
N GLY A 171 11.68 -4.21 -1.87
CA GLY A 171 11.59 -4.19 -3.32
C GLY A 171 12.29 -5.39 -3.98
N ILE A 172 12.54 -5.29 -5.27
CA ILE A 172 13.16 -6.34 -6.10
C ILE A 172 14.27 -5.74 -6.96
N VAL A 173 15.45 -6.36 -6.90
CA VAL A 173 16.53 -6.09 -7.86
C VAL A 173 16.34 -6.98 -9.08
N THR A 174 15.93 -6.41 -10.22
CA THR A 174 15.57 -7.18 -11.42
C THR A 174 16.78 -7.80 -12.12
N ASN A 175 17.94 -7.15 -12.06
CA ASN A 175 19.19 -7.62 -12.67
C ASN A 175 20.09 -8.44 -11.71
N TYR A 176 19.55 -8.94 -10.58
CA TYR A 176 20.35 -9.64 -9.56
C TYR A 176 21.14 -10.84 -10.10
N LYS A 177 20.60 -11.55 -11.10
CA LYS A 177 21.27 -12.73 -11.70
C LYS A 177 22.58 -12.35 -12.37
N ASP A 178 22.60 -11.25 -13.12
CA ASP A 178 23.79 -10.80 -13.83
C ASP A 178 24.87 -10.33 -12.85
N VAL A 179 24.47 -9.57 -11.82
CA VAL A 179 25.35 -9.12 -10.74
C VAL A 179 25.88 -10.30 -9.93
N LYS A 180 25.05 -11.31 -9.61
CA LYS A 180 25.46 -12.54 -8.91
C LYS A 180 26.53 -13.29 -9.69
N VAL A 181 26.33 -13.49 -10.99
CA VAL A 181 27.34 -14.14 -11.87
C VAL A 181 28.64 -13.34 -11.92
N PHE A 182 28.56 -12.01 -12.01
CA PHE A 182 29.74 -11.14 -11.97
C PHE A 182 30.53 -11.31 -10.66
N LEU A 183 29.85 -11.27 -9.51
CA LEU A 183 30.50 -11.40 -8.19
C LEU A 183 31.07 -12.80 -7.94
N GLN A 184 30.37 -13.85 -8.40
CA GLN A 184 30.89 -15.22 -8.34
C GLN A 184 32.20 -15.37 -9.12
N LYS A 185 32.31 -14.76 -10.31
CA LYS A 185 33.57 -14.69 -11.08
C LYS A 185 34.67 -13.91 -10.37
N LYS A 186 34.33 -13.04 -9.42
CA LYS A 186 35.27 -12.31 -8.56
C LYS A 186 35.60 -13.04 -7.25
N GLY A 187 35.12 -14.27 -7.06
CA GLY A 187 35.43 -15.11 -5.91
C GLY A 187 34.45 -15.01 -4.73
N TYR A 188 33.31 -14.36 -4.90
CA TYR A 188 32.29 -14.27 -3.85
C TYR A 188 31.41 -15.52 -3.81
N SER A 189 31.26 -16.11 -2.62
CA SER A 189 30.27 -17.14 -2.33
C SER A 189 28.95 -16.52 -1.85
N PHE A 190 27.84 -17.15 -2.20
CA PHE A 190 26.49 -16.73 -1.78
C PHE A 190 25.90 -17.78 -0.85
N GLU A 191 25.23 -17.33 0.21
CA GLU A 191 24.61 -18.19 1.22
C GLU A 191 23.07 -18.22 1.12
N SER A 192 22.46 -17.19 0.54
CA SER A 192 21.02 -17.02 0.43
C SER A 192 20.52 -17.14 -1.01
N ASP A 193 19.21 -17.37 -1.12
CA ASP A 193 18.49 -17.35 -2.40
C ASP A 193 17.90 -15.96 -2.70
N THR A 194 18.22 -14.96 -1.87
CA THR A 194 17.68 -13.61 -2.01
C THR A 194 18.44 -12.83 -3.08
N ASP A 195 17.71 -11.96 -3.77
CA ASP A 195 18.29 -10.91 -4.60
C ASP A 195 19.10 -9.92 -3.73
N THR A 196 18.68 -9.70 -2.49
CA THR A 196 19.28 -8.72 -1.58
C THR A 196 20.75 -8.99 -1.24
N GLU A 197 21.19 -10.25 -1.17
CA GLU A 197 22.58 -10.58 -0.85
C GLU A 197 23.58 -10.02 -1.86
N ILE A 198 23.20 -9.89 -3.14
CA ILE A 198 24.09 -9.30 -4.16
C ILE A 198 24.46 -7.85 -3.82
N ILE A 199 23.58 -7.12 -3.14
CA ILE A 199 23.80 -5.72 -2.74
C ILE A 199 24.90 -5.66 -1.68
N ALA A 200 24.83 -6.54 -0.66
CA ALA A 200 25.84 -6.63 0.39
C ALA A 200 27.20 -7.08 -0.17
N LYS A 201 27.21 -8.06 -1.08
CA LYS A 201 28.46 -8.48 -1.74
C LYS A 201 29.04 -7.40 -2.65
N LEU A 202 28.20 -6.66 -3.37
CA LEU A 202 28.61 -5.63 -4.32
C LEU A 202 29.28 -4.43 -3.63
N ILE A 203 28.71 -3.95 -2.51
CA ILE A 203 29.31 -2.84 -1.76
C ILE A 203 30.69 -3.24 -1.20
N HIS A 204 30.83 -4.48 -0.72
CA HIS A 204 32.12 -5.01 -0.27
C HIS A 204 33.14 -5.14 -1.40
N HIS A 205 32.70 -5.55 -2.60
CA HIS A 205 33.57 -5.57 -3.78
C HIS A 205 34.07 -4.18 -4.15
N LEU A 206 33.19 -3.17 -4.12
CA LEU A 206 33.54 -1.78 -4.42
C LEU A 206 34.48 -1.18 -3.37
N TYR A 207 34.24 -1.46 -2.08
CA TYR A 207 35.11 -1.04 -0.98
C TYR A 207 36.54 -1.57 -1.16
N ASN A 208 36.70 -2.87 -1.45
CA ASN A 208 38.01 -3.47 -1.65
C ASN A 208 38.76 -2.90 -2.86
N LYS A 209 38.03 -2.46 -3.89
CA LYS A 209 38.62 -1.85 -5.09
C LYS A 209 38.93 -0.36 -4.88
N HIS A 210 38.14 0.33 -4.07
CA HIS A 210 38.20 1.77 -3.84
C HIS A 210 38.15 2.10 -2.34
N PRO A 211 39.20 1.77 -1.57
CA PRO A 211 39.20 1.92 -0.10
C PRO A 211 39.18 3.38 0.37
N THR A 212 39.42 4.34 -0.52
CA THR A 212 39.37 5.78 -0.22
C THR A 212 37.98 6.39 -0.36
N TYR A 213 36.99 5.65 -0.88
CA TYR A 213 35.64 6.17 -1.04
C TYR A 213 34.95 6.30 0.32
N SER A 214 34.21 7.39 0.50
CA SER A 214 33.28 7.54 1.62
C SER A 214 32.14 6.52 1.54
N PHE A 215 31.47 6.26 2.65
CA PHE A 215 30.38 5.30 2.70
C PHE A 215 29.26 5.65 1.71
N ARG A 216 28.91 6.95 1.64
CA ARG A 216 27.98 7.51 0.66
C ARG A 216 28.39 7.19 -0.78
N GLU A 217 29.65 7.44 -1.14
CA GLU A 217 30.15 7.21 -2.51
C GLU A 217 30.09 5.74 -2.90
N LEU A 218 30.36 4.83 -1.95
CA LEU A 218 30.21 3.39 -2.17
C LEU A 218 28.75 3.03 -2.49
N VAL A 219 27.79 3.54 -1.72
CA VAL A 219 26.36 3.30 -1.96
C VAL A 219 25.90 3.91 -3.29
N GLU A 220 26.39 5.10 -3.65
CA GLU A 220 26.13 5.71 -4.96
C GLU A 220 26.61 4.83 -6.12
N GLN A 221 27.79 4.21 -6.00
CA GLN A 221 28.29 3.28 -7.00
C GLN A 221 27.48 1.97 -7.04
N VAL A 222 26.97 1.50 -5.90
CA VAL A 222 26.11 0.32 -5.83
C VAL A 222 24.82 0.56 -6.61
N ILE A 223 24.07 1.62 -6.30
CA ILE A 223 22.74 1.88 -6.91
C ILE A 223 22.79 2.21 -8.40
N GLN A 224 23.97 2.55 -8.94
CA GLN A 224 24.19 2.69 -10.39
C GLN A 224 24.21 1.34 -11.11
N GLN A 225 24.55 0.25 -10.41
CA GLN A 225 24.61 -1.10 -10.96
C GLN A 225 23.30 -1.89 -10.72
N LEU A 226 22.40 -1.36 -9.89
CA LEU A 226 21.12 -2.01 -9.57
C LEU A 226 20.01 -1.52 -10.50
N GLU A 227 19.24 -2.47 -11.01
CA GLU A 227 17.98 -2.22 -11.73
C GLU A 227 16.80 -2.75 -10.90
N GLY A 228 15.63 -2.13 -11.07
CA GLY A 228 14.41 -2.46 -10.33
C GLY A 228 14.01 -1.38 -9.33
N ALA A 229 13.18 -1.77 -8.38
CA ALA A 229 12.68 -0.92 -7.32
C ALA A 229 13.25 -1.39 -5.99
N PHE A 230 13.83 -0.47 -5.21
CA PHE A 230 14.46 -0.77 -3.93
C PHE A 230 14.36 0.41 -2.95
N ALA A 231 14.24 0.12 -1.67
CA ALA A 231 14.64 1.01 -0.57
C ALA A 231 15.69 0.26 0.25
N LEU A 232 16.78 0.93 0.59
CA LEU A 232 17.96 0.32 1.18
C LEU A 232 18.40 1.11 2.41
N ALA A 233 18.84 0.40 3.45
CA ALA A 233 19.61 0.97 4.54
C ALA A 233 20.86 0.13 4.82
N PHE A 234 22.02 0.79 4.83
CA PHE A 234 23.33 0.19 4.94
C PHE A 234 23.97 0.51 6.30
N LYS A 235 24.68 -0.48 6.84
CA LYS A 235 25.58 -0.33 7.98
C LYS A 235 26.88 -1.09 7.72
N SER A 236 27.99 -0.59 8.23
CA SER A 236 29.32 -1.21 8.06
C SER A 236 30.19 -1.06 9.30
N LYS A 237 31.01 -2.08 9.58
CA LYS A 237 32.04 -1.99 10.63
C LYS A 237 33.20 -1.04 10.25
N HIS A 238 33.38 -0.74 8.96
CA HIS A 238 34.42 0.17 8.46
C HIS A 238 34.03 1.64 8.61
N PHE A 239 32.73 1.92 8.77
CA PHE A 239 32.16 3.26 8.91
C PHE A 239 31.30 3.30 10.19
N PRO A 240 31.92 3.16 11.38
CA PRO A 240 31.19 3.09 12.64
C PRO A 240 30.42 4.38 12.91
N GLY A 241 29.18 4.26 13.37
CA GLY A 241 28.30 5.41 13.63
C GLY A 241 27.70 6.06 12.38
N GLU A 242 28.04 5.60 11.17
CA GLU A 242 27.46 6.09 9.92
C GLU A 242 26.30 5.20 9.45
N CYS A 243 25.28 5.83 8.85
CA CYS A 243 24.16 5.14 8.21
C CYS A 243 23.90 5.79 6.84
N VAL A 244 23.79 4.98 5.80
CA VAL A 244 23.45 5.46 4.45
C VAL A 244 22.21 4.74 3.97
N THR A 245 21.23 5.53 3.51
CA THR A 245 19.95 5.04 3.02
C THR A 245 19.62 5.65 1.67
N THR A 246 18.90 4.91 0.84
CA THR A 246 18.55 5.35 -0.51
C THR A 246 17.31 4.62 -1.02
N ARG A 247 16.62 5.20 -1.99
CA ARG A 247 15.44 4.59 -2.60
C ARG A 247 15.37 4.81 -4.11
N ARG A 248 14.65 3.92 -4.77
CA ARG A 248 14.14 4.03 -6.13
C ARG A 248 12.87 3.18 -6.22
N GLY A 249 11.71 3.76 -6.44
CA GLY A 249 10.45 3.02 -6.55
C GLY A 249 9.86 2.44 -5.26
N SER A 250 10.57 2.44 -4.12
CA SER A 250 10.03 2.01 -2.80
C SER A 250 10.06 3.16 -1.77
N PRO A 251 9.00 3.33 -0.94
CA PRO A 251 8.96 4.36 0.10
C PRO A 251 10.12 4.29 1.10
N LEU A 252 10.65 5.47 1.45
CA LEU A 252 11.65 5.65 2.52
C LEU A 252 11.60 7.09 3.03
N LEU A 253 11.71 7.27 4.34
CA LEU A 253 11.71 8.58 4.99
C LEU A 253 12.65 8.61 6.19
N VAL A 254 12.98 9.83 6.63
CA VAL A 254 13.86 10.11 7.75
C VAL A 254 13.11 10.94 8.79
N GLY A 255 12.86 10.37 9.96
CA GLY A 255 12.42 11.08 11.15
C GLY A 255 13.60 11.72 11.88
N ILE A 256 13.40 12.94 12.37
CA ILE A 256 14.43 13.70 13.08
C ILE A 256 13.92 14.09 14.47
N LYS A 257 14.68 13.76 15.51
CA LYS A 257 14.40 14.18 16.88
C LYS A 257 15.66 14.85 17.45
N ALA A 258 15.56 16.15 17.68
CA ALA A 258 16.60 16.96 18.28
C ALA A 258 16.00 17.80 19.41
N LYS A 259 16.77 18.03 20.49
CA LYS A 259 16.34 18.87 21.62
C LYS A 259 16.34 20.36 21.28
N THR A 260 17.19 20.79 20.35
CA THR A 260 17.38 22.19 19.96
C THR A 260 16.67 22.50 18.65
N ARG A 261 16.44 23.80 18.38
CA ARG A 261 15.95 24.24 17.07
C ARG A 261 16.92 23.81 15.96
N LEU A 262 16.34 23.49 14.80
CA LEU A 262 17.09 23.11 13.61
C LEU A 262 17.58 24.36 12.89
N ALA A 263 18.74 24.27 12.25
CA ALA A 263 19.32 25.38 11.49
C ALA A 263 18.44 25.79 10.30
N THR A 264 17.76 24.82 9.68
CA THR A 264 16.88 25.01 8.53
C THR A 264 15.70 24.03 8.57
N ASP A 265 14.57 24.39 7.96
CA ASP A 265 13.46 23.47 7.67
C ASP A 265 13.58 22.83 6.27
N HIS A 266 14.72 23.04 5.61
CA HIS A 266 15.02 22.51 4.28
C HIS A 266 16.44 21.95 4.24
N VAL A 267 16.60 20.72 3.78
CA VAL A 267 17.90 20.10 3.53
C VAL A 267 18.22 20.22 2.04
N PRO A 268 19.25 20.98 1.64
CA PRO A 268 19.60 21.13 0.22
C PRO A 268 20.08 19.80 -0.37
N ILE A 269 19.77 19.55 -1.63
CA ILE A 269 20.25 18.37 -2.35
C ILE A 269 21.63 18.68 -2.93
N LEU A 270 22.60 17.86 -2.56
CA LEU A 270 23.96 17.91 -3.06
C LEU A 270 24.10 17.04 -4.30
N TYR A 271 24.86 17.50 -5.28
CA TYR A 271 25.11 16.75 -6.51
C TYR A 271 26.57 16.29 -6.55
N SER A 272 26.76 14.98 -6.74
CA SER A 272 28.11 14.42 -6.94
C SER A 272 28.74 15.01 -8.20
N LYS A 273 29.98 15.54 -8.11
CA LYS A 273 30.71 16.03 -9.27
C LYS A 273 31.09 14.86 -10.18
N ASP A 274 30.81 14.97 -11.48
CA ASP A 274 31.26 14.03 -12.51
C ASP A 274 32.75 13.71 -12.35
N HIS A 275 33.07 12.48 -11.94
CA HIS A 275 34.44 11.96 -11.95
C HIS A 275 34.87 11.78 -13.41
N ARG A 276 35.50 12.80 -14.02
CA ARG A 276 36.24 12.62 -15.27
C ARG A 276 37.57 11.93 -14.96
N PRO A 277 37.92 10.81 -15.62
CA PRO A 277 39.23 10.21 -15.47
C PRO A 277 40.29 11.06 -16.19
N HIS A 278 41.30 11.49 -15.44
CA HIS A 278 42.59 12.06 -15.87
C HIS A 278 42.62 13.21 -16.90
N GLY A 279 43.04 14.40 -16.45
CA GLY A 279 43.50 15.46 -17.35
C GLY A 279 43.86 16.78 -16.65
N ARG A 280 45.15 16.91 -16.30
CA ARG A 280 45.97 18.11 -15.99
C ARG A 280 45.29 19.43 -15.56
N GLY A 281 45.72 19.91 -14.39
CA GLY A 281 45.69 21.33 -14.03
C GLY A 281 45.60 21.53 -12.52
N GLU A 282 46.75 21.74 -11.88
CA GLU A 282 46.82 22.21 -10.49
C GLU A 282 46.08 23.54 -10.36
N ILE A 283 44.94 23.51 -9.67
CA ILE A 283 44.32 24.69 -9.08
C ILE A 283 44.07 24.31 -7.62
N PRO A 284 44.58 25.05 -6.63
CA PRO A 284 44.40 24.69 -5.23
C PRO A 284 42.91 24.79 -4.88
N ILE A 285 42.29 23.64 -4.62
CA ILE A 285 40.90 23.58 -4.18
C ILE A 285 40.88 23.92 -2.69
N LEU A 286 40.45 25.14 -2.36
CA LEU A 286 39.93 25.45 -1.04
C LEU A 286 38.80 24.45 -0.72
N ALA A 287 38.97 23.69 0.35
CA ALA A 287 37.95 22.81 0.90
C ALA A 287 36.70 23.66 1.21
N ARG A 288 35.65 23.53 0.39
CA ARG A 288 34.30 23.93 0.77
C ARG A 288 33.64 22.76 1.51
N SER A 289 34.20 22.41 2.66
CA SER A 289 33.45 21.82 3.75
C SER A 289 33.34 22.94 4.77
N ASP A 290 32.22 23.66 4.79
CA ASP A 290 31.76 24.40 5.97
C ASP A 290 30.42 25.10 5.69
N SER A 291 29.39 24.62 6.39
CA SER A 291 28.32 25.40 7.04
C SER A 291 26.97 25.76 6.37
N THR A 292 26.67 25.43 5.11
CA THR A 292 25.30 25.72 4.56
C THR A 292 24.55 24.55 3.92
N ALA A 293 25.16 23.38 3.75
CA ALA A 293 24.56 22.28 3.00
C ALA A 293 24.33 20.98 3.79
N GLU A 294 24.69 20.97 5.07
CA GLU A 294 24.57 19.80 5.94
C GLU A 294 23.60 20.13 7.09
N PHE A 295 22.77 19.16 7.44
CA PHE A 295 21.83 19.30 8.54
C PHE A 295 22.57 19.12 9.87
N GLN A 296 22.54 20.14 10.72
CA GLN A 296 23.13 20.12 12.07
C GLN A 296 22.22 20.84 13.07
N PRO A 297 22.10 20.36 14.33
CA PRO A 297 21.42 21.11 15.37
C PRO A 297 22.26 22.34 15.81
N LEU A 298 21.59 23.48 16.06
CA LEU A 298 22.25 24.79 16.21
C LEU A 298 23.07 24.98 17.51
N GLU A 299 22.69 24.33 18.60
CA GLU A 299 23.25 24.62 19.94
C GLU A 299 23.79 23.37 20.65
N ASN A 300 23.23 22.18 20.38
CA ASN A 300 23.67 20.91 20.94
C ASN A 300 23.80 19.86 19.83
N ALA A 301 24.95 19.19 19.71
CA ALA A 301 25.16 18.15 18.70
C ALA A 301 24.33 16.86 18.94
N GLU A 302 23.52 16.79 20.00
CA GLU A 302 22.63 15.68 20.32
C GLU A 302 21.48 15.55 19.29
N VAL A 303 21.41 14.42 18.60
CA VAL A 303 20.36 14.15 17.62
C VAL A 303 20.07 12.65 17.50
N GLU A 304 18.81 12.32 17.26
CA GLU A 304 18.34 10.98 16.93
C GLU A 304 17.69 10.97 15.54
N TYR A 305 18.04 9.99 14.71
CA TYR A 305 17.44 9.76 13.39
C TYR A 305 16.71 8.43 13.33
N PHE A 306 15.56 8.43 12.65
CA PHE A 306 14.71 7.25 12.46
C PHE A 306 14.47 7.06 10.97
N PHE A 307 15.09 6.07 10.35
CA PHE A 307 14.81 5.74 8.95
C PHE A 307 13.71 4.70 8.90
N ALA A 308 12.68 4.92 8.09
CA ALA A 308 11.59 3.96 7.97
C ALA A 308 11.01 3.92 6.57
N SER A 309 10.48 2.76 6.18
CA SER A 309 9.68 2.63 4.95
C SER A 309 8.23 3.14 5.13
N ASP A 310 7.78 3.38 6.37
CA ASP A 310 6.46 3.93 6.68
C ASP A 310 6.53 4.86 7.90
N ALA A 311 5.79 5.97 7.87
CA ALA A 311 5.83 6.96 8.94
C ALA A 311 5.16 6.49 10.24
N SER A 312 4.36 5.41 10.22
CA SER A 312 3.79 4.77 11.41
C SER A 312 4.84 4.30 12.41
N ALA A 313 6.04 3.95 11.95
CA ALA A 313 7.16 3.57 12.82
C ALA A 313 7.94 4.77 13.39
N VAL A 314 7.73 5.98 12.86
CA VAL A 314 8.50 7.18 13.24
C VAL A 314 7.70 8.13 14.13
N ILE A 315 6.39 8.21 13.89
CA ILE A 315 5.49 9.21 14.49
C ILE A 315 5.41 9.16 16.02
N GLU A 316 5.68 8.01 16.65
CA GLU A 316 5.75 7.89 18.11
C GLU A 316 7.00 8.53 18.71
N HIS A 317 8.04 8.74 17.91
CA HIS A 317 9.30 9.35 18.32
C HIS A 317 9.40 10.82 17.91
N THR A 318 8.92 11.14 16.71
CA THR A 318 8.95 12.50 16.16
C THR A 318 7.91 12.67 15.06
N ASN A 319 7.32 13.85 14.99
CA ASN A 319 6.45 14.25 13.89
C ASN A 319 7.19 14.99 12.77
N ARG A 320 8.51 15.21 12.90
CA ARG A 320 9.31 15.89 11.88
C ARG A 320 9.97 14.85 10.97
N VAL A 321 9.54 14.80 9.72
CA VAL A 321 10.01 13.80 8.75
C VAL A 321 10.45 14.44 7.45
N ILE A 322 11.43 13.82 6.80
CA ILE A 322 11.85 14.10 5.44
C ILE A 322 11.47 12.89 4.59
N PHE A 323 10.62 13.09 3.58
CA PHE A 323 10.36 12.06 2.59
C PHE A 323 11.46 12.07 1.54
N LEU A 324 12.11 10.93 1.33
CA LEU A 324 13.08 10.77 0.26
C LEU A 324 12.34 10.55 -1.06
N GLU A 325 12.94 11.01 -2.15
CA GLU A 325 12.52 10.69 -3.51
C GLU A 325 13.49 9.71 -4.16
N ASP A 326 13.14 9.26 -5.36
CA ASP A 326 13.98 8.34 -6.13
C ASP A 326 15.37 8.93 -6.39
N ASP A 327 16.37 8.07 -6.24
CA ASP A 327 17.80 8.37 -6.35
C ASP A 327 18.36 9.36 -5.31
N ASP A 328 17.59 9.71 -4.28
CA ASP A 328 18.14 10.37 -3.10
C ASP A 328 19.01 9.38 -2.31
N VAL A 329 20.20 9.83 -1.92
CA VAL A 329 21.13 9.13 -1.04
C VAL A 329 21.28 9.96 0.22
N ALA A 330 20.59 9.54 1.29
CA ALA A 330 20.66 10.16 2.59
C ALA A 330 21.77 9.52 3.42
N ALA A 331 22.77 10.30 3.82
CA ALA A 331 23.91 9.85 4.60
C ALA A 331 23.98 10.62 5.92
N VAL A 332 24.11 9.88 7.03
CA VAL A 332 24.42 10.46 8.35
C VAL A 332 25.87 10.14 8.69
N LYS A 333 26.65 11.20 8.93
CA LYS A 333 28.05 11.13 9.34
C LYS A 333 28.31 12.18 10.40
N ASP A 334 28.97 11.79 11.50
CA ASP A 334 29.28 12.69 12.62
C ASP A 334 28.04 13.45 13.15
N GLY A 335 26.88 12.78 13.14
CA GLY A 335 25.59 13.35 13.53
C GLY A 335 24.93 14.26 12.49
N MET A 336 25.59 14.52 11.36
CA MET A 336 25.10 15.41 10.30
C MET A 336 24.39 14.62 9.20
N LEU A 337 23.16 15.01 8.87
CA LEU A 337 22.41 14.43 7.76
C LEU A 337 22.66 15.23 6.48
N SER A 338 22.99 14.53 5.40
CA SER A 338 23.13 15.12 4.07
C SER A 338 22.36 14.28 3.04
N ILE A 339 21.79 14.93 2.02
CA ILE A 339 21.04 14.26 0.95
C ILE A 339 21.73 14.57 -0.38
N HIS A 340 22.07 13.51 -1.11
CA HIS A 340 22.81 13.61 -2.37
C HIS A 340 22.04 12.96 -3.51
N ARG A 341 22.32 13.42 -4.74
CA ARG A 341 21.80 12.84 -5.98
C ARG A 341 22.89 12.81 -7.05
N LEU A 342 22.88 11.75 -7.86
CA LEU A 342 23.86 11.56 -8.94
C LEU A 342 23.59 12.42 -10.18
N ARG A 343 22.32 12.65 -10.52
CA ARG A 343 21.91 13.39 -11.72
C ARG A 343 20.94 14.50 -11.36
N ARG A 344 21.01 15.60 -12.11
CA ARG A 344 20.07 16.72 -11.99
C ARG A 344 19.06 16.64 -13.13
N SER A 345 17.78 16.44 -12.82
CA SER A 345 16.68 16.71 -13.75
C SER A 345 16.25 18.17 -13.65
N LEU A 346 15.67 18.72 -14.73
CA LEU A 346 15.16 20.09 -14.75
C LEU A 346 13.93 20.28 -13.85
N ASP A 347 13.20 19.18 -13.58
CA ASP A 347 11.97 19.18 -12.77
C ASP A 347 12.23 18.81 -11.29
N ASP A 348 13.48 18.54 -10.90
CA ASP A 348 13.82 18.10 -9.55
C ASP A 348 13.88 19.25 -8.55
N SER A 349 13.29 19.05 -7.37
CA SER A 349 13.45 19.97 -6.24
C SER A 349 14.94 20.13 -5.89
N HIS A 350 15.33 21.33 -5.45
CA HIS A 350 16.69 21.62 -5.02
C HIS A 350 16.93 21.38 -3.52
N SER A 351 15.86 21.07 -2.77
CA SER A 351 15.90 20.75 -1.35
C SER A 351 14.77 19.80 -0.96
N ARG A 352 14.93 19.15 0.19
CA ARG A 352 13.87 18.40 0.87
C ARG A 352 13.37 19.18 2.05
N GLU A 353 12.06 19.39 2.11
CA GLU A 353 11.41 20.05 3.23
C GLU A 353 11.27 19.09 4.42
N ILE A 354 11.48 19.62 5.62
CA ILE A 354 11.17 18.93 6.87
C ILE A 354 9.69 19.11 7.15
N ILE A 355 8.91 18.08 6.84
CA ILE A 355 7.46 18.09 7.00
C ILE A 355 7.12 17.75 8.45
N THR A 356 6.31 18.60 9.08
CA THR A 356 5.69 18.26 10.37
C THR A 356 4.38 17.52 10.12
N LEU A 357 4.37 16.22 10.41
CA LEU A 357 3.18 15.37 10.36
C LEU A 357 2.19 15.86 11.42
N LYS A 358 1.11 16.50 10.97
CA LYS A 358 -0.04 16.90 11.81
C LYS A 358 -1.08 15.77 11.95
N MET A 359 -0.80 14.60 11.39
CA MET A 359 -1.74 13.50 11.29
C MET A 359 -1.54 12.48 12.42
N GLU A 360 -2.64 11.89 12.88
CA GLU A 360 -2.59 10.72 13.77
C GLU A 360 -2.07 9.49 13.03
N ILE A 361 -1.30 8.65 13.72
CA ILE A 361 -0.61 7.43 13.24
C ILE A 361 -1.46 6.60 12.27
N GLN A 362 -2.75 6.49 12.56
CA GLN A 362 -3.69 5.63 11.83
C GLN A 362 -4.02 6.13 10.43
N GLN A 363 -3.83 7.42 10.12
CA GLN A 363 -4.10 7.95 8.77
C GLN A 363 -3.00 7.60 7.77
N ILE A 364 -1.76 7.43 8.22
CA ILE A 364 -0.59 7.19 7.37
C ILE A 364 -0.67 5.83 6.64
N MET A 365 -1.18 4.79 7.32
CA MET A 365 -1.17 3.40 6.84
C MET A 365 -2.19 3.06 5.72
N LYS A 366 -2.83 4.06 5.08
CA LYS A 366 -4.02 3.83 4.23
C LYS A 366 -3.96 4.44 2.83
N GLY A 367 -2.82 4.98 2.40
CA GLY A 367 -2.75 5.89 1.26
C GLY A 367 -2.24 5.31 -0.07
N GLU A 368 -1.82 4.06 -0.14
CA GLU A 368 -0.93 3.58 -1.21
C GLU A 368 -1.48 2.32 -1.89
N THR A 369 -2.01 2.46 -3.11
CA THR A 369 -2.23 1.34 -4.04
C THR A 369 -1.41 1.59 -5.30
N ALA A 370 -0.40 0.76 -5.58
CA ALA A 370 0.57 1.05 -6.65
C ALA A 370 -0.05 1.11 -8.04
N ASP A 371 -0.86 0.13 -8.41
CA ASP A 371 -1.52 0.09 -9.73
C ASP A 371 -2.33 1.36 -9.99
N THR A 372 -3.16 1.75 -9.02
CA THR A 372 -3.94 2.97 -9.10
C THR A 372 -3.06 4.21 -9.23
N LEU A 373 -1.92 4.25 -8.53
CA LEU A 373 -0.98 5.37 -8.61
C LEU A 373 -0.24 5.41 -9.96
N MET A 374 0.14 4.25 -10.51
CA MET A 374 0.76 4.14 -11.83
C MET A 374 -0.23 4.51 -12.94
N ALA A 375 -1.47 4.01 -12.86
CA ALA A 375 -2.56 4.40 -13.75
C ALA A 375 -2.81 5.91 -13.68
N LEU A 376 -2.80 6.49 -12.47
CA LEU A 376 -2.92 7.93 -12.27
C LEU A 376 -1.80 8.69 -12.98
N ARG A 377 -0.53 8.32 -12.74
CA ARG A 377 0.64 8.97 -13.36
C ARG A 377 0.62 8.84 -14.88
N TYR A 378 0.25 7.68 -15.39
CA TYR A 378 0.07 7.43 -16.82
C TYR A 378 -0.99 8.35 -17.44
N CYS A 379 -2.14 8.51 -16.77
CA CYS A 379 -3.21 9.39 -17.23
C CYS A 379 -2.80 10.87 -17.14
N LYS A 380 -2.12 11.25 -16.06
CA LYS A 380 -1.61 12.61 -15.85
C LYS A 380 -0.61 13.02 -16.94
N ASN A 381 0.31 12.14 -17.30
CA ASN A 381 1.26 12.36 -18.40
C ASN A 381 0.60 12.53 -19.77
N ARG A 382 -0.67 12.14 -19.90
CA ARG A 382 -1.48 12.26 -21.13
C ARG A 382 -2.44 13.44 -21.10
N GLY A 383 -2.35 14.30 -20.07
CA GLY A 383 -3.19 15.48 -19.93
C GLY A 383 -4.62 15.19 -19.49
N ALA A 384 -4.91 14.00 -18.96
CA ALA A 384 -6.23 13.73 -18.40
C ALA A 384 -6.44 14.51 -17.09
N LEU A 385 -7.67 15.01 -16.89
CA LEU A 385 -8.08 15.53 -15.58
C LEU A 385 -8.17 14.37 -14.59
N ILE A 386 -7.55 14.54 -13.43
CA ILE A 386 -7.44 13.50 -12.39
C ILE A 386 -8.19 13.98 -11.15
N VAL A 387 -9.19 13.20 -10.74
CA VAL A 387 -9.97 13.41 -9.52
C VAL A 387 -9.71 12.24 -8.57
N GLY A 388 -9.06 12.50 -7.44
CA GLY A 388 -8.77 11.47 -6.43
C GLY A 388 -9.88 11.35 -5.39
N ILE A 389 -10.46 10.16 -5.21
CA ILE A 389 -11.40 9.88 -4.12
C ILE A 389 -10.67 9.03 -3.08
N THR A 390 -10.32 9.63 -1.94
CA THR A 390 -9.45 8.98 -0.94
C THR A 390 -10.03 9.10 0.48
N ASN A 391 -9.64 8.20 1.37
CA ASN A 391 -9.96 8.28 2.81
C ASN A 391 -8.76 8.70 3.67
N THR A 392 -7.68 9.12 3.02
CA THR A 392 -6.39 9.37 3.63
C THR A 392 -5.89 10.73 3.17
N VAL A 393 -5.83 11.67 4.11
CA VAL A 393 -5.26 12.99 3.87
C VAL A 393 -3.77 12.84 3.54
N GLY A 394 -3.29 13.57 2.54
CA GLY A 394 -1.87 13.59 2.16
C GLY A 394 -1.35 12.34 1.47
N SER A 395 -2.21 11.39 1.08
CA SER A 395 -1.80 10.22 0.29
C SER A 395 -1.19 10.61 -1.06
N SER A 396 -0.41 9.72 -1.68
CA SER A 396 0.18 9.99 -3.00
C SER A 396 -0.88 10.25 -4.06
N ILE A 397 -2.00 9.50 -4.06
CA ILE A 397 -3.14 9.77 -4.94
C ILE A 397 -3.72 11.18 -4.65
N CYS A 398 -3.87 11.57 -3.39
CA CYS A 398 -4.39 12.90 -3.03
C CYS A 398 -3.46 14.04 -3.50
N ARG A 399 -2.13 13.86 -3.38
CA ARG A 399 -1.14 14.87 -3.76
C ARG A 399 -0.92 14.97 -5.27
N GLU A 400 -1.02 13.84 -5.98
CA GLU A 400 -0.75 13.80 -7.41
C GLU A 400 -1.98 14.10 -8.27
N SER A 401 -3.19 13.97 -7.72
CA SER A 401 -4.45 14.35 -8.39
C SER A 401 -4.58 15.87 -8.55
N HIS A 402 -5.32 16.32 -9.57
CA HIS A 402 -5.58 17.75 -9.78
C HIS A 402 -6.60 18.31 -8.78
N CYS A 403 -7.58 17.49 -8.43
CA CYS A 403 -8.53 17.74 -7.36
C CYS A 403 -8.95 16.41 -6.73
N GLY A 404 -9.72 16.45 -5.64
CA GLY A 404 -10.17 15.21 -5.00
C GLY A 404 -11.25 15.41 -3.97
N VAL A 405 -11.85 14.30 -3.58
CA VAL A 405 -12.85 14.21 -2.51
C VAL A 405 -12.30 13.32 -1.41
N HIS A 406 -12.17 13.89 -0.22
CA HIS A 406 -11.88 13.09 0.97
C HIS A 406 -13.20 12.52 1.51
N ILE A 407 -13.35 11.19 1.51
CA ILE A 407 -14.63 10.55 1.85
C ILE A 407 -15.00 10.66 3.33
N ASN A 408 -14.03 11.02 4.18
CA ASN A 408 -14.22 11.28 5.61
C ASN A 408 -14.88 10.13 6.41
N ALA A 409 -14.60 8.88 6.04
CA ALA A 409 -15.05 7.71 6.80
C ALA A 409 -14.26 7.52 8.12
N GLY A 410 -13.25 8.37 8.35
CA GLY A 410 -12.28 8.24 9.43
C GLY A 410 -11.40 7.00 9.27
N PRO A 411 -10.56 6.71 10.27
CA PRO A 411 -9.66 5.57 10.20
C PRO A 411 -10.40 4.22 10.14
N GLU A 412 -10.28 3.50 9.04
CA GLU A 412 -10.65 2.09 8.90
C GLU A 412 -9.49 1.19 9.32
N ILE A 413 -9.60 0.32 10.33
CA ILE A 413 -8.42 -0.43 10.85
C ILE A 413 -8.29 -1.80 10.18
N GLY A 414 -9.40 -2.56 10.09
CA GLY A 414 -9.43 -3.89 9.48
C GLY A 414 -8.90 -3.91 8.05
N VAL A 415 -8.35 -5.06 7.65
CA VAL A 415 -7.85 -5.29 6.29
C VAL A 415 -8.99 -5.24 5.27
N ALA A 416 -10.14 -5.83 5.58
CA ALA A 416 -11.30 -5.79 4.70
C ALA A 416 -12.00 -4.42 4.79
N SER A 417 -12.08 -3.71 3.66
CA SER A 417 -12.85 -2.47 3.52
C SER A 417 -14.33 -2.68 3.83
N THR A 418 -14.94 -1.76 4.58
CA THR A 418 -16.37 -1.78 4.95
C THR A 418 -16.98 -0.39 4.85
N LYS A 419 -16.60 0.51 5.75
CA LYS A 419 -17.07 1.90 5.76
C LYS A 419 -16.43 2.72 4.65
N ALA A 420 -15.19 2.40 4.25
CA ALA A 420 -14.60 3.08 3.10
C ALA A 420 -15.38 2.78 1.82
N TYR A 421 -15.83 1.53 1.61
CA TYR A 421 -16.69 1.16 0.48
C TYR A 421 -18.00 1.96 0.44
N THR A 422 -18.75 1.98 1.55
CA THR A 422 -20.04 2.70 1.59
C THR A 422 -19.87 4.22 1.49
N SER A 423 -18.83 4.79 2.11
CA SER A 423 -18.52 6.22 1.97
C SER A 423 -18.03 6.60 0.56
N GLN A 424 -17.29 5.71 -0.12
CA GLN A 424 -16.92 5.89 -1.53
C GLN A 424 -18.15 5.88 -2.43
N PHE A 425 -19.09 4.95 -2.19
CA PHE A 425 -20.37 4.90 -2.88
C PHE A 425 -21.10 6.25 -2.76
N ILE A 426 -21.30 6.75 -1.53
CA ILE A 426 -21.98 8.02 -1.28
C ILE A 426 -21.26 9.18 -1.97
N SER A 427 -19.91 9.21 -1.92
CA SER A 427 -19.11 10.23 -2.58
C SER A 427 -19.32 10.26 -4.10
N MET A 428 -19.41 9.09 -4.74
CA MET A 428 -19.71 8.98 -6.17
C MET A 428 -21.12 9.45 -6.51
N VAL A 429 -22.11 9.16 -5.65
CA VAL A 429 -23.48 9.67 -5.84
C VAL A 429 -23.53 11.18 -5.69
N MET A 430 -22.87 11.75 -4.69
CA MET A 430 -22.78 13.21 -4.51
C MET A 430 -22.10 13.87 -5.72
N PHE A 431 -21.03 13.26 -6.24
CA PHE A 431 -20.39 13.73 -7.47
C PHE A 431 -21.38 13.74 -8.66
N ALA A 432 -22.18 12.68 -8.83
CA ALA A 432 -23.20 12.63 -9.88
C ALA A 432 -24.30 13.70 -9.70
N LEU A 433 -24.67 14.05 -8.46
CA LEU A 433 -25.66 15.10 -8.15
C LEU A 433 -25.16 16.50 -8.49
N VAL A 434 -23.86 16.75 -8.31
CA VAL A 434 -23.19 18.01 -8.73
C VAL A 434 -23.14 18.09 -10.25
N MET A 435 -22.72 17.01 -10.92
CA MET A 435 -22.63 16.96 -12.38
C MET A 435 -23.99 17.09 -13.11
N SER A 436 -25.10 16.90 -12.40
CA SER A 436 -26.46 17.01 -12.94
C SER A 436 -27.19 18.29 -12.55
N GLU A 437 -26.53 19.23 -11.85
CA GLU A 437 -27.15 20.42 -11.27
C GLU A 437 -27.90 21.31 -12.28
N ASP A 438 -27.28 21.56 -13.43
CA ASP A 438 -27.84 22.45 -14.46
C ASP A 438 -28.94 21.79 -15.33
N ARG A 439 -29.28 20.52 -15.07
CA ARG A 439 -30.28 19.80 -15.89
C ARG A 439 -31.66 19.85 -15.26
N ILE A 440 -32.51 20.74 -15.78
CA ILE A 440 -33.92 20.89 -15.36
C ILE A 440 -34.68 19.56 -15.42
N SER A 441 -34.46 18.74 -16.45
CA SER A 441 -35.13 17.45 -16.62
C SER A 441 -34.80 16.41 -15.54
N LEU A 442 -33.71 16.59 -14.80
CA LEU A 442 -33.27 15.67 -13.75
C LEU A 442 -33.62 16.15 -12.34
N GLN A 443 -34.22 17.34 -12.17
CA GLN A 443 -34.47 17.92 -10.85
C GLN A 443 -35.34 17.01 -9.95
N THR A 444 -36.39 16.40 -10.49
CA THR A 444 -37.23 15.45 -9.74
C THR A 444 -36.41 14.27 -9.22
N ARG A 445 -35.55 13.71 -10.09
CA ARG A 445 -34.69 12.58 -9.73
C ARG A 445 -33.60 12.97 -8.73
N ARG A 446 -33.06 14.18 -8.83
CA ARG A 446 -32.09 14.71 -7.86
C ARG A 446 -32.71 14.84 -6.48
N ASN A 447 -33.91 15.40 -6.39
CA ASN A 447 -34.63 15.54 -5.12
C ASN A 447 -34.92 14.16 -4.50
N GLU A 448 -35.38 13.19 -5.29
CA GLU A 448 -35.57 11.81 -4.82
C GLU A 448 -34.28 11.21 -4.22
N ILE A 449 -33.13 11.41 -4.87
CA ILE A 449 -31.85 10.91 -4.37
C ILE A 449 -31.41 11.67 -3.11
N LEU A 450 -31.59 12.99 -3.06
CA LEU A 450 -31.26 13.80 -1.89
C LEU A 450 -32.11 13.42 -0.67
N ASP A 451 -33.40 13.19 -0.87
CA ASP A 451 -34.30 12.69 0.16
C ASP A 451 -33.86 11.29 0.62
N GLY A 452 -33.45 10.42 -0.31
CA GLY A 452 -32.88 9.11 0.01
C GLY A 452 -31.60 9.21 0.85
N LEU A 453 -30.68 10.12 0.51
CA LEU A 453 -29.45 10.37 1.28
C LEU A 453 -29.75 10.91 2.68
N HIS A 454 -30.77 11.75 2.83
CA HIS A 454 -31.17 12.34 4.11
C HIS A 454 -31.67 11.29 5.11
N HIS A 455 -32.31 10.22 4.65
CA HIS A 455 -32.84 9.15 5.53
C HIS A 455 -31.92 7.92 5.61
N LEU A 456 -30.79 7.94 4.91
CA LEU A 456 -29.95 6.75 4.73
C LEU A 456 -29.32 6.28 6.05
N ASP A 457 -28.99 7.18 6.97
CA ASP A 457 -28.39 6.83 8.26
C ASP A 457 -29.38 6.09 9.17
N GLU A 458 -30.65 6.51 9.20
CA GLU A 458 -31.72 5.81 9.91
C GLU A 458 -31.96 4.42 9.33
N GLN A 459 -31.96 4.31 7.99
CA GLN A 459 -32.11 3.03 7.29
C GLN A 459 -30.94 2.08 7.56
N ILE A 460 -29.70 2.58 7.59
CA ILE A 460 -28.52 1.78 7.97
C ILE A 460 -28.67 1.27 9.40
N ARG A 461 -29.12 2.11 10.35
CA ARG A 461 -29.38 1.68 11.73
C ARG A 461 -30.47 0.61 11.82
N GLU A 462 -31.48 0.65 10.95
CA GLU A 462 -32.48 -0.40 10.87
C GLU A 462 -31.88 -1.72 10.36
N VAL A 463 -31.09 -1.68 9.29
CA VAL A 463 -30.43 -2.89 8.74
C VAL A 463 -29.46 -3.52 9.74
N LEU A 464 -28.72 -2.72 10.51
CA LEU A 464 -27.82 -3.22 11.55
C LEU A 464 -28.54 -3.99 12.67
N LYS A 465 -29.86 -3.80 12.87
CA LYS A 465 -30.65 -4.60 13.83
C LYS A 465 -30.84 -6.05 13.37
N LEU A 466 -30.57 -6.36 12.10
CA LEU A 466 -30.62 -7.73 11.57
C LEU A 466 -29.44 -8.60 12.03
N ASP A 467 -28.49 -8.07 12.80
CA ASP A 467 -27.27 -8.78 13.22
C ASP A 467 -27.55 -10.16 13.83
N ASP A 468 -28.54 -10.25 14.73
CA ASP A 468 -28.92 -11.52 15.37
C ASP A 468 -29.48 -12.55 14.35
N GLU A 469 -30.21 -12.09 13.34
CA GLU A 469 -30.74 -12.96 12.28
C GLU A 469 -29.64 -13.43 11.34
N VAL A 470 -28.73 -12.52 10.98
CA VAL A 470 -27.54 -12.83 10.18
C VAL A 470 -26.62 -13.80 10.92
N SER A 471 -26.46 -13.66 12.24
CA SER A 471 -25.68 -14.59 13.06
C SER A 471 -26.29 -16.00 13.07
N LYS A 472 -27.62 -16.12 13.11
CA LYS A 472 -28.32 -17.42 12.96
C LYS A 472 -28.10 -18.01 11.57
N LEU A 473 -28.12 -17.18 10.52
CA LEU A 473 -27.83 -17.60 9.15
C LEU A 473 -26.39 -18.12 9.01
N ALA A 474 -25.43 -17.42 9.63
CA ALA A 474 -24.02 -17.79 9.61
C ALA A 474 -23.76 -19.19 10.19
N LYS A 475 -24.51 -19.58 11.24
CA LYS A 475 -24.43 -20.92 11.85
C LYS A 475 -24.81 -22.05 10.90
N ASP A 476 -25.67 -21.77 9.92
CA ASP A 476 -26.02 -22.77 8.90
C ASP A 476 -24.99 -22.79 7.77
N LEU A 477 -24.38 -21.64 7.45
CA LEU A 477 -23.47 -21.50 6.32
C LEU A 477 -22.01 -21.82 6.62
N TYR A 478 -21.53 -21.72 7.88
CA TYR A 478 -20.09 -21.75 8.17
C TYR A 478 -19.39 -23.07 7.79
N GLN A 479 -20.13 -24.19 7.75
CA GLN A 479 -19.60 -25.50 7.35
C GLN A 479 -19.53 -25.69 5.83
N HIS A 480 -20.24 -24.86 5.06
CA HIS A 480 -20.21 -24.96 3.61
C HIS A 480 -18.85 -24.50 3.06
N LYS A 481 -18.41 -25.17 1.99
CA LYS A 481 -17.14 -24.85 1.30
C LYS A 481 -17.30 -23.74 0.28
N SER A 482 -18.49 -23.61 -0.31
CA SER A 482 -18.76 -22.69 -1.40
C SER A 482 -20.08 -21.97 -1.21
N LEU A 483 -20.19 -20.76 -1.74
CA LEU A 483 -21.38 -19.90 -1.65
C LEU A 483 -21.57 -19.11 -2.95
N LEU A 484 -22.74 -19.21 -3.59
CA LEU A 484 -23.07 -18.36 -4.73
C LEU A 484 -23.86 -17.15 -4.27
N ILE A 485 -23.49 -15.96 -4.75
CA ILE A 485 -24.19 -14.71 -4.46
C ILE A 485 -24.64 -14.11 -5.78
N MET A 486 -25.94 -13.88 -5.95
CA MET A 486 -26.53 -13.52 -7.23
C MET A 486 -27.33 -12.22 -7.16
N GLY A 487 -27.15 -11.37 -8.16
CA GLY A 487 -27.85 -10.09 -8.25
C GLY A 487 -27.77 -9.51 -9.66
N ARG A 488 -28.45 -8.38 -9.87
CA ARG A 488 -28.50 -7.70 -11.17
C ARG A 488 -28.60 -6.20 -10.99
N GLY A 489 -28.22 -5.45 -12.02
CA GLY A 489 -28.32 -3.99 -12.00
C GLY A 489 -27.42 -3.42 -10.91
N TYR A 490 -27.97 -2.51 -10.09
CA TYR A 490 -27.24 -1.90 -8.98
C TYR A 490 -26.70 -2.93 -7.98
N ASN A 491 -27.42 -4.02 -7.76
CA ASN A 491 -27.01 -5.06 -6.81
C ASN A 491 -25.96 -6.03 -7.36
N PHE A 492 -25.51 -5.88 -8.62
CA PHE A 492 -24.39 -6.70 -9.10
C PHE A 492 -23.09 -6.37 -8.36
N ALA A 493 -22.82 -5.08 -8.13
CA ALA A 493 -21.68 -4.64 -7.33
C ALA A 493 -21.76 -5.19 -5.90
N THR A 494 -22.95 -5.16 -5.29
CA THR A 494 -23.20 -5.76 -3.96
C THR A 494 -22.85 -7.25 -3.93
N CYS A 495 -23.14 -8.00 -4.99
CA CYS A 495 -22.82 -9.42 -5.06
C CYS A 495 -21.32 -9.68 -5.16
N MET A 496 -20.61 -8.86 -5.96
CA MET A 496 -19.16 -8.95 -6.09
C MET A 496 -18.46 -8.61 -4.77
N GLU A 497 -18.88 -7.52 -4.13
CA GLU A 497 -18.35 -7.08 -2.84
C GLU A 497 -18.66 -8.10 -1.73
N GLY A 498 -19.90 -8.58 -1.63
CA GLY A 498 -20.27 -9.61 -0.66
C GLY A 498 -19.49 -10.92 -0.86
N ALA A 499 -19.28 -11.32 -2.12
CA ALA A 499 -18.46 -12.48 -2.43
C ALA A 499 -17.00 -12.25 -2.04
N LEU A 500 -16.45 -11.07 -2.30
CA LEU A 500 -15.08 -10.71 -1.91
C LEU A 500 -14.91 -10.75 -0.40
N LYS A 501 -15.79 -10.11 0.38
CA LYS A 501 -15.71 -10.11 1.85
C LYS A 501 -15.77 -11.51 2.44
N VAL A 502 -16.64 -12.38 1.90
CA VAL A 502 -16.71 -13.78 2.33
C VAL A 502 -15.41 -14.52 1.99
N LYS A 503 -14.79 -14.31 0.82
CA LYS A 503 -13.49 -14.92 0.48
C LYS A 503 -12.40 -14.48 1.44
N GLU A 504 -12.24 -13.17 1.61
CA GLU A 504 -11.15 -12.55 2.37
C GLU A 504 -11.17 -12.94 3.84
N LEU A 505 -12.35 -12.89 4.49
CA LEU A 505 -12.46 -13.09 5.93
C LEU A 505 -12.63 -14.56 6.34
N THR A 506 -13.28 -15.37 5.50
CA THR A 506 -13.74 -16.72 5.90
C THR A 506 -13.02 -17.86 5.18
N TYR A 507 -12.25 -17.54 4.13
CA TYR A 507 -11.62 -18.49 3.21
C TYR A 507 -12.61 -19.48 2.56
N MET A 508 -13.91 -19.17 2.60
CA MET A 508 -14.94 -19.90 1.86
C MET A 508 -14.87 -19.47 0.39
N HIS A 509 -15.04 -20.43 -0.52
CA HIS A 509 -15.14 -20.11 -1.94
C HIS A 509 -16.49 -19.45 -2.25
N SER A 510 -16.57 -18.14 -2.16
CA SER A 510 -17.76 -17.38 -2.57
C SER A 510 -17.62 -16.87 -4.01
N GLU A 511 -18.70 -16.81 -4.78
CA GLU A 511 -18.67 -16.25 -6.13
C GLU A 511 -19.86 -15.34 -6.37
N GLY A 512 -19.56 -14.10 -6.80
CA GLY A 512 -20.56 -13.12 -7.20
C GLY A 512 -20.93 -13.33 -8.67
N LEU A 513 -22.21 -13.55 -8.95
CA LEU A 513 -22.70 -13.84 -10.30
C LEU A 513 -23.81 -12.86 -10.69
N MET A 514 -23.78 -12.43 -11.95
CA MET A 514 -24.90 -11.70 -12.51
C MET A 514 -26.05 -12.68 -12.77
N SER A 515 -27.22 -12.43 -12.20
CA SER A 515 -28.37 -13.36 -12.30
C SER A 515 -28.85 -13.60 -13.73
N GLY A 516 -28.55 -12.68 -14.66
CA GLY A 516 -28.80 -12.86 -16.09
C GLY A 516 -27.97 -13.94 -16.76
N GLU A 517 -26.78 -14.25 -16.22
CA GLU A 517 -25.82 -15.18 -16.81
C GLU A 517 -26.05 -16.64 -16.39
N LEU A 518 -27.01 -16.88 -15.48
CA LEU A 518 -27.26 -18.22 -14.92
C LEU A 518 -27.39 -19.30 -16.01
N LYS A 519 -28.19 -19.03 -17.04
CA LYS A 519 -28.47 -20.00 -18.11
C LYS A 519 -27.26 -20.30 -19.01
N HIS A 520 -26.20 -19.51 -18.93
CA HIS A 520 -25.00 -19.68 -19.77
C HIS A 520 -23.97 -20.63 -19.15
N GLY A 521 -24.30 -21.28 -18.03
CA GLY A 521 -23.45 -22.30 -17.40
C GLY A 521 -23.61 -22.39 -15.87
N PRO A 522 -23.55 -21.28 -15.12
CA PRO A 522 -23.50 -21.31 -13.65
C PRO A 522 -24.68 -22.00 -12.98
N LEU A 523 -25.83 -22.04 -13.64
CA LEU A 523 -27.02 -22.72 -13.15
C LEU A 523 -26.86 -24.25 -13.02
N ALA A 524 -25.85 -24.84 -13.65
CA ALA A 524 -25.49 -26.25 -13.47
C ALA A 524 -24.91 -26.55 -12.07
N LEU A 525 -24.44 -25.52 -11.34
CA LEU A 525 -23.94 -25.66 -9.97
C LEU A 525 -25.05 -25.64 -8.92
N VAL A 526 -26.29 -25.30 -9.31
CA VAL A 526 -27.41 -25.16 -8.39
C VAL A 526 -28.04 -26.51 -8.12
N ASP A 527 -28.01 -26.93 -6.86
CA ASP A 527 -28.71 -28.10 -6.33
C ASP A 527 -29.18 -27.85 -4.88
N LYS A 528 -29.63 -28.90 -4.19
CA LYS A 528 -30.09 -28.83 -2.78
C LYS A 528 -28.96 -28.51 -1.78
N ALA A 529 -27.71 -28.78 -2.12
CA ALA A 529 -26.56 -28.68 -1.21
C ALA A 529 -25.79 -27.37 -1.38
N MET A 530 -25.79 -26.79 -2.57
CA MET A 530 -25.13 -25.53 -2.88
C MET A 530 -25.89 -24.35 -2.25
N PRO A 531 -25.30 -23.62 -1.28
CA PRO A 531 -25.96 -22.46 -0.71
C PRO A 531 -25.90 -21.29 -1.71
N VAL A 532 -27.05 -20.63 -1.85
CA VAL A 532 -27.23 -19.51 -2.77
C VAL A 532 -27.83 -18.34 -1.99
N ILE A 533 -27.22 -17.16 -2.12
CA ILE A 533 -27.81 -15.89 -1.68
C ILE A 533 -28.24 -15.12 -2.92
N MET A 534 -29.46 -14.59 -2.93
CA MET A 534 -29.97 -13.76 -4.01
C MET A 534 -30.41 -12.40 -3.49
N ILE A 535 -30.05 -11.33 -4.20
CA ILE A 535 -30.50 -9.97 -3.89
C ILE A 535 -31.61 -9.59 -4.86
N VAL A 536 -32.81 -9.35 -4.34
CA VAL A 536 -34.02 -9.06 -5.11
C VAL A 536 -34.74 -7.87 -4.49
N THR A 537 -34.57 -6.70 -5.11
CA THR A 537 -35.17 -5.42 -4.68
C THR A 537 -36.16 -4.91 -5.72
N ARG A 538 -37.11 -4.05 -5.33
CA ARG A 538 -38.19 -3.50 -6.17
C ARG A 538 -37.67 -2.35 -7.05
N ASP A 539 -36.70 -2.68 -7.88
CA ASP A 539 -36.09 -1.77 -8.87
C ASP A 539 -36.58 -2.11 -10.31
N PRO A 540 -36.15 -1.36 -11.35
CA PRO A 540 -36.54 -1.65 -12.73
C PRO A 540 -36.16 -3.04 -13.26
N VAL A 541 -35.28 -3.79 -12.56
CA VAL A 541 -34.88 -5.15 -12.92
C VAL A 541 -35.52 -6.23 -12.05
N TYR A 542 -36.42 -5.87 -11.12
CA TYR A 542 -37.14 -6.78 -10.22
C TYR A 542 -37.70 -8.02 -10.94
N VAL A 543 -38.47 -7.84 -12.01
CA VAL A 543 -39.08 -8.94 -12.77
C VAL A 543 -38.02 -9.91 -13.31
N LYS A 544 -36.84 -9.41 -13.70
CA LYS A 544 -35.74 -10.24 -14.20
C LYS A 544 -35.06 -11.00 -13.06
N CYS A 545 -34.90 -10.38 -11.89
CA CYS A 545 -34.39 -11.03 -10.69
C CYS A 545 -35.34 -12.11 -10.19
N MET A 546 -36.65 -11.86 -10.21
CA MET A 546 -37.67 -12.83 -9.82
C MET A 546 -37.67 -14.07 -10.75
N ASN A 547 -37.53 -13.85 -12.06
CA ASN A 547 -37.35 -14.93 -13.02
C ASN A 547 -36.10 -15.77 -12.74
N ALA A 548 -35.01 -15.17 -12.26
CA ALA A 548 -33.81 -15.90 -11.87
C ALA A 548 -34.04 -16.69 -10.57
N LEU A 549 -34.73 -16.10 -9.58
CA LEU A 549 -35.09 -16.77 -8.32
C LEU A 549 -35.94 -18.02 -8.57
N GLN A 550 -36.93 -17.90 -9.47
CA GLN A 550 -37.75 -19.03 -9.92
C GLN A 550 -36.92 -20.12 -10.63
N GLN A 551 -35.87 -19.76 -11.37
CA GLN A 551 -35.01 -20.73 -12.04
C GLN A 551 -34.12 -21.51 -11.06
N VAL A 552 -33.65 -20.85 -9.99
CA VAL A 552 -32.87 -21.47 -8.92
C VAL A 552 -33.75 -22.42 -8.12
N THR A 553 -34.94 -21.96 -7.70
CA THR A 553 -35.91 -22.78 -6.94
C THR A 553 -36.45 -23.97 -7.74
N ALA A 554 -36.68 -23.81 -9.04
CA ALA A 554 -37.09 -24.91 -9.92
C ALA A 554 -36.04 -26.04 -10.03
N ARG A 555 -34.78 -25.80 -9.63
CA ARG A 555 -33.69 -26.78 -9.58
C ARG A 555 -33.38 -27.23 -8.16
N GLU A 556 -34.37 -27.13 -7.27
CA GLU A 556 -34.28 -27.52 -5.87
C GLU A 556 -33.29 -26.69 -5.03
N GLY A 557 -32.76 -25.60 -5.60
CA GLY A 557 -31.97 -24.62 -4.87
C GLY A 557 -32.81 -23.99 -3.75
N ARG A 558 -32.19 -23.79 -2.59
CA ARG A 558 -32.81 -23.18 -1.41
C ARG A 558 -32.20 -21.80 -1.16
N PRO A 559 -32.56 -20.78 -1.95
CA PRO A 559 -31.93 -19.48 -1.86
C PRO A 559 -32.29 -18.79 -0.55
N ILE A 560 -31.30 -18.10 0.01
CA ILE A 560 -31.49 -17.08 1.04
C ILE A 560 -31.65 -15.76 0.28
N VAL A 561 -32.71 -15.00 0.56
CA VAL A 561 -33.04 -13.82 -0.23
C VAL A 561 -32.93 -12.55 0.60
N ILE A 562 -32.15 -11.58 0.10
CA ILE A 562 -32.15 -10.21 0.61
C ILE A 562 -33.19 -9.44 -0.21
N CYS A 563 -34.27 -9.00 0.43
CA CYS A 563 -35.39 -8.33 -0.22
C CYS A 563 -35.90 -7.13 0.58
N GLU A 564 -36.79 -6.35 -0.02
CA GLU A 564 -37.41 -5.24 0.68
C GLU A 564 -38.40 -5.70 1.75
N LYS A 565 -38.52 -4.90 2.81
CA LYS A 565 -39.41 -5.15 3.93
C LYS A 565 -40.87 -5.25 3.47
N GLY A 566 -41.53 -6.35 3.84
CA GLY A 566 -42.92 -6.62 3.46
C GLY A 566 -43.13 -7.18 2.05
N ASP A 567 -42.06 -7.53 1.31
CA ASP A 567 -42.18 -8.16 -0.01
C ASP A 567 -42.57 -9.65 0.08
N THR A 568 -43.83 -9.91 0.40
CA THR A 568 -44.39 -11.27 0.56
C THR A 568 -44.28 -12.14 -0.70
N GLU A 569 -44.30 -11.53 -1.89
CA GLU A 569 -44.16 -12.24 -3.16
C GLU A 569 -42.77 -12.88 -3.26
N THR A 570 -41.71 -12.09 -3.07
CA THR A 570 -40.32 -12.56 -3.10
C THR A 570 -40.04 -13.57 -1.99
N GLN A 571 -40.56 -13.30 -0.78
CA GLN A 571 -40.38 -14.17 0.39
C GLN A 571 -40.93 -15.59 0.18
N SER A 572 -42.00 -15.75 -0.62
CA SER A 572 -42.63 -17.06 -0.86
C SER A 572 -41.73 -18.07 -1.59
N PHE A 573 -40.70 -17.60 -2.31
CA PHE A 573 -39.74 -18.44 -3.03
C PHE A 573 -38.42 -18.62 -2.26
N ALA A 574 -38.26 -17.95 -1.12
CA ALA A 574 -37.05 -17.97 -0.33
C ALA A 574 -37.10 -19.06 0.76
N SER A 575 -35.95 -19.65 1.06
CA SER A 575 -35.82 -20.54 2.23
C SER A 575 -35.68 -19.75 3.53
N LYS A 576 -35.00 -18.61 3.45
CA LYS A 576 -34.82 -17.61 4.51
C LYS A 576 -34.73 -16.24 3.86
N THR A 577 -35.13 -15.22 4.60
CA THR A 577 -35.22 -13.85 4.10
C THR A 577 -34.49 -12.91 5.04
N LEU A 578 -33.82 -11.92 4.47
CA LEU A 578 -33.26 -10.78 5.19
C LEU A 578 -33.92 -9.53 4.62
N GLU A 579 -34.77 -8.90 5.43
CA GLU A 579 -35.60 -7.78 5.01
C GLU A 579 -34.87 -6.45 5.24
N VAL A 580 -34.60 -5.71 4.18
CA VAL A 580 -34.00 -4.36 4.23
C VAL A 580 -35.06 -3.30 3.92
N PRO A 581 -34.96 -2.07 4.47
CA PRO A 581 -35.89 -1.01 4.14
C PRO A 581 -35.71 -0.57 2.67
N HIS A 582 -36.80 -0.07 2.09
CA HIS A 582 -36.81 0.49 0.74
C HIS A 582 -36.15 1.87 0.72
N THR A 583 -35.28 2.10 -0.24
CA THR A 583 -34.73 3.42 -0.56
C THR A 583 -34.68 3.60 -2.08
N VAL A 584 -34.23 4.77 -2.53
CA VAL A 584 -34.05 5.03 -3.97
C VAL A 584 -33.11 3.97 -4.58
N ASP A 585 -33.48 3.44 -5.73
CA ASP A 585 -32.82 2.32 -6.42
C ASP A 585 -31.28 2.45 -6.52
N CYS A 586 -30.75 3.64 -6.77
CA CYS A 586 -29.30 3.85 -6.87
C CYS A 586 -28.57 3.90 -5.51
N LEU A 587 -29.29 4.00 -4.39
CA LEU A 587 -28.72 3.91 -3.02
C LEU A 587 -28.99 2.55 -2.37
N GLN A 588 -29.91 1.75 -2.89
CA GLN A 588 -30.30 0.46 -2.31
C GLN A 588 -29.11 -0.49 -2.11
N GLY A 589 -28.09 -0.41 -2.96
CA GLY A 589 -26.83 -1.16 -2.85
C GLY A 589 -26.10 -0.97 -1.51
N ILE A 590 -26.20 0.23 -0.91
CA ILE A 590 -25.60 0.55 0.39
C ILE A 590 -26.29 -0.24 1.52
N LEU A 591 -27.60 -0.44 1.41
CA LEU A 591 -28.37 -1.19 2.41
C LEU A 591 -28.20 -2.70 2.23
N THR A 592 -28.15 -3.19 0.98
CA THR A 592 -28.06 -4.62 0.68
C THR A 592 -26.67 -5.21 0.91
N VAL A 593 -25.60 -4.40 0.95
CA VAL A 593 -24.24 -4.87 1.25
C VAL A 593 -24.00 -5.14 2.74
N ILE A 594 -24.69 -4.42 3.63
CA ILE A 594 -24.46 -4.52 5.08
C ILE A 594 -24.75 -5.93 5.62
N PRO A 595 -25.87 -6.59 5.29
CA PRO A 595 -26.10 -7.98 5.71
C PRO A 595 -25.01 -8.93 5.23
N MET A 596 -24.41 -8.69 4.06
CA MET A 596 -23.30 -9.49 3.54
C MET A 596 -22.00 -9.27 4.33
N GLN A 597 -21.72 -8.01 4.71
CA GLN A 597 -20.58 -7.68 5.57
C GLN A 597 -20.73 -8.37 6.95
N LEU A 598 -21.90 -8.25 7.59
CA LEU A 598 -22.21 -8.92 8.85
C LEU A 598 -22.11 -10.45 8.71
N LEU A 599 -22.61 -11.01 7.61
CA LEU A 599 -22.55 -12.46 7.36
C LEU A 599 -21.10 -12.94 7.27
N SER A 600 -20.25 -12.23 6.53
CA SER A 600 -18.84 -12.57 6.40
C SER A 600 -18.11 -12.52 7.75
N TYR A 601 -18.41 -11.50 8.58
CA TYR A 601 -17.89 -11.38 9.93
C TYR A 601 -18.30 -12.58 10.81
N HIS A 602 -19.59 -12.88 10.91
CA HIS A 602 -20.08 -13.97 11.77
C HIS A 602 -19.57 -15.34 11.33
N ILE A 603 -19.48 -15.60 10.02
CA ILE A 603 -18.88 -16.85 9.52
C ILE A 603 -17.39 -16.94 9.90
N ALA A 604 -16.64 -15.85 9.77
CA ALA A 604 -15.22 -15.82 10.12
C ALA A 604 -14.98 -16.08 11.61
N VAL A 605 -15.79 -15.46 12.48
CA VAL A 605 -15.76 -15.70 13.94
C VAL A 605 -16.07 -17.16 14.26
N LEU A 606 -17.11 -17.75 13.66
CA LEU A 606 -17.47 -19.15 13.86
C LEU A 606 -16.37 -20.12 13.40
N LYS A 607 -15.60 -19.76 12.36
CA LYS A 607 -14.43 -20.52 11.90
C LYS A 607 -13.16 -20.28 12.72
N GLY A 608 -13.18 -19.39 13.71
CA GLY A 608 -12.00 -19.01 14.49
C GLY A 608 -10.95 -18.25 13.67
N CYS A 609 -11.36 -17.58 12.58
CA CYS A 609 -10.48 -16.77 11.74
C CYS A 609 -10.26 -15.39 12.38
N ASN A 610 -9.08 -14.80 12.17
CA ASN A 610 -8.82 -13.42 12.59
C ASN A 610 -9.42 -12.45 11.57
N VAL A 611 -10.50 -11.77 11.97
CA VAL A 611 -11.25 -10.83 11.12
C VAL A 611 -10.50 -9.53 10.82
N ASP A 612 -9.61 -9.10 11.72
CA ASP A 612 -8.83 -7.88 11.55
C ASP A 612 -7.60 -8.10 10.67
N CYS A 613 -7.05 -9.33 10.70
CA CYS A 613 -5.85 -9.74 9.98
C CYS A 613 -6.07 -11.08 9.27
N PRO A 614 -6.82 -11.10 8.15
CA PRO A 614 -6.96 -12.27 7.31
C PRO A 614 -5.61 -12.72 6.76
N ARG A 615 -5.45 -14.04 6.63
CA ARG A 615 -4.22 -14.69 6.19
C ARG A 615 -3.90 -14.28 4.75
N ASN A 616 -2.61 -14.08 4.48
CA ASN A 616 -2.06 -13.75 3.16
C ASN A 616 -2.57 -12.42 2.56
N LEU A 617 -3.13 -11.52 3.37
CA LEU A 617 -3.62 -10.23 2.89
C LEU A 617 -3.09 -9.11 3.78
N ALA A 618 -2.55 -8.08 3.14
CA ALA A 618 -2.31 -6.78 3.75
C ALA A 618 -3.43 -5.81 3.32
N LYS A 619 -3.53 -4.70 4.05
CA LYS A 619 -4.60 -3.72 3.86
C LYS A 619 -4.44 -2.83 2.62
N SER A 620 -3.22 -2.63 2.16
CA SER A 620 -2.93 -1.76 1.02
C SER A 620 -1.81 -2.38 0.20
N VAL A 621 -2.07 -2.59 -1.10
CA VAL A 621 -1.12 -3.19 -2.04
C VAL A 621 -0.24 -2.09 -2.63
N THR A 622 0.94 -1.89 -2.06
CA THR A 622 1.76 -0.69 -2.36
C THR A 622 2.73 -0.84 -3.54
N VAL A 623 2.74 -1.98 -4.26
CA VAL A 623 3.57 -2.26 -5.47
C VAL A 623 2.95 -3.32 -6.38
N GLU A 624 3.52 -3.50 -7.58
CA GLU A 624 3.49 -4.69 -8.45
C GLU A 624 4.35 -5.85 -7.90
#